data_AF-A0A914EZA3-F1
#
_entry.id   AF-A0A914EZA3-F1
#
_cell.length_a   1.000
_cell.length_b   1.000
_cell.length_c   1.000
_cell.angle_alpha   90.00
_cell.angle_beta   90.00
_cell.angle_gamma   90.00
#
_symmetry.space_group_name_H-M   'P 1'
#
loop_
_entity.id
_entity.type
_entity.pdbx_description
1 polymer ?
#
loop_
_entity_poly.entity_id
_entity_poly.type
_entity_poly.pdbx_seq_one_letter_code
_entity_poly.pdbx_strand_id
1 'polypeptide(L)'
;MIAYILSGDVTAADIKRYQKECPFVTVRIFNAAKYPSFVKNLFEYRWKSLLVEEVLQEVEKVIWFDASIIFKSNANETIMEIVQKMDTKFSKCGIRDFGESGHSILFATHPKMLQYFNMSEETAKNNIMIAGGLFIISRKGSNILQKWNKCALEKECMAPEGSELYCTCGECRTKNIYGNCHRFDQAVLSILTLQCSSNLKDFYQPSTLISTY
;
A
#
# COMPACT_ATOMS: atom_id res chain seq x y z
N MET A 1 -16.07 -9.78 0.14
CA MET A 1 -15.13 -8.78 -0.42
C MET A 1 -15.71 -7.39 -0.19
N ILE A 2 -14.88 -6.38 0.09
CA ILE A 2 -15.34 -5.00 0.28
C ILE A 2 -14.74 -4.15 -0.85
N ALA A 3 -15.55 -3.34 -1.52
CA ALA A 3 -15.12 -2.33 -2.48
C ALA A 3 -15.41 -0.95 -1.91
N TYR A 4 -14.38 -0.11 -1.79
CA TYR A 4 -14.53 1.27 -1.35
C TYR A 4 -14.62 2.23 -2.53
N ILE A 5 -15.62 3.09 -2.50
CA ILE A 5 -15.76 4.23 -3.40
C ILE A 5 -15.06 5.44 -2.75
N LEU A 6 -14.06 5.98 -3.45
CA LEU A 6 -13.18 7.02 -2.92
C LEU A 6 -13.53 8.44 -3.38
N SER A 7 -14.16 8.58 -4.55
CA SER A 7 -14.58 9.86 -5.13
C SER A 7 -16.07 9.84 -5.49
N GLY A 8 -16.63 11.04 -5.70
CA GLY A 8 -18.02 11.22 -6.12
C GLY A 8 -18.29 10.90 -7.60
N ASP A 9 -17.28 10.48 -8.36
CA ASP A 9 -17.41 10.24 -9.81
C ASP A 9 -18.15 8.93 -10.11
N VAL A 10 -18.29 8.05 -9.11
CA VAL A 10 -19.08 6.82 -9.21
C VAL A 10 -20.52 7.12 -8.86
N THR A 11 -21.43 6.97 -9.83
CA THR A 11 -22.84 7.29 -9.65
C THR A 11 -23.59 6.18 -8.90
N ALA A 12 -24.78 6.49 -8.37
CA ALA A 12 -25.66 5.47 -7.79
C ALA A 12 -26.06 4.39 -8.81
N ALA A 13 -26.13 4.74 -10.11
CA ALA A 13 -26.40 3.79 -11.18
C ALA A 13 -25.22 2.83 -11.39
N ASP A 14 -23.98 3.35 -11.33
CA ASP A 14 -22.77 2.52 -11.42
C ASP A 14 -22.66 1.55 -10.25
N ILE A 15 -22.93 2.02 -9.03
CA ILE A 15 -22.95 1.17 -7.82
C ILE A 15 -23.99 0.07 -7.98
N LYS A 16 -25.21 0.41 -8.42
CA LYS A 16 -26.29 -0.57 -8.62
C LYS A 16 -25.94 -1.61 -9.68
N ARG A 17 -25.31 -1.20 -10.78
CA ARG A 17 -24.81 -2.11 -11.83
C ARG A 17 -23.74 -3.03 -11.25
N TYR A 18 -22.75 -2.48 -10.56
CA TYR A 18 -21.65 -3.23 -9.97
C TYR A 18 -22.13 -4.26 -8.94
N GLN A 19 -23.06 -3.89 -8.06
CA GLN A 19 -23.66 -4.82 -7.09
C GLN A 19 -24.48 -5.94 -7.75
N LYS A 20 -25.09 -5.67 -8.92
CA LYS A 20 -25.80 -6.69 -9.70
C LYS A 20 -24.82 -7.69 -10.32
N GLU A 21 -23.71 -7.20 -10.87
CA GLU A 21 -22.67 -8.03 -11.50
C GLU A 21 -21.80 -8.78 -10.47
N CYS A 22 -21.64 -8.21 -9.27
CA CYS A 22 -20.81 -8.73 -8.19
C CYS A 22 -21.62 -8.81 -6.87
N PRO A 23 -22.61 -9.72 -6.77
CA PRO A 23 -23.54 -9.77 -5.62
C PRO A 23 -22.88 -10.15 -4.28
N PHE A 24 -21.64 -10.66 -4.31
CA PHE A 24 -20.84 -11.02 -3.12
C PHE A 24 -19.93 -9.88 -2.62
N VAL A 25 -19.98 -8.71 -3.28
CA VAL A 25 -19.18 -7.54 -2.90
C VAL A 25 -20.02 -6.55 -2.10
N THR A 26 -19.55 -6.21 -0.90
CA THR A 26 -20.09 -5.12 -0.11
C THR A 26 -19.46 -3.82 -0.56
N VAL A 27 -20.27 -2.89 -1.06
CA VAL A 27 -19.81 -1.55 -1.45
C VAL A 27 -19.89 -0.61 -0.26
N ARG A 28 -18.82 0.14 0.02
CA ARG A 28 -18.74 1.17 1.06
C ARG A 28 -18.27 2.49 0.46
N ILE A 29 -18.64 3.61 1.08
CA ILE A 29 -18.21 4.95 0.65
C ILE A 29 -17.21 5.47 1.67
N PHE A 30 -16.03 5.89 1.20
CA PHE A 30 -15.02 6.50 2.07
C PHE A 30 -15.46 7.91 2.46
N ASN A 31 -15.68 8.14 3.76
CA ASN A 31 -16.03 9.46 4.28
C ASN A 31 -14.76 10.25 4.63
N ALA A 32 -14.16 10.88 3.62
CA ALA A 32 -12.97 11.73 3.79
C ALA A 32 -13.19 12.94 4.71
N ALA A 33 -14.45 13.38 4.92
CA ALA A 33 -14.77 14.54 5.75
C ALA A 33 -14.49 14.30 7.26
N LYS A 34 -14.30 13.05 7.67
CA LYS A 34 -13.85 12.69 9.03
C LYS A 34 -12.38 13.03 9.29
N TYR A 35 -11.61 13.34 8.26
CA TYR A 35 -10.16 13.51 8.31
C TYR A 35 -9.76 14.94 7.89
N PRO A 36 -8.51 15.36 8.15
CA PRO A 36 -8.01 16.63 7.66
C PRO A 36 -8.24 16.80 6.15
N SER A 37 -8.50 18.03 5.71
CA SER A 37 -8.96 18.31 4.34
C SER A 37 -8.02 17.84 3.23
N PHE A 38 -6.73 17.62 3.53
CA PHE A 38 -5.76 17.09 2.56
C PHE A 38 -5.91 15.58 2.30
N VAL A 39 -6.58 14.82 3.17
CA VAL A 39 -6.84 13.38 2.96
C VAL A 39 -7.75 13.12 1.75
N LYS A 40 -8.53 14.11 1.33
CA LYS A 40 -9.36 14.03 0.12
C LYS A 40 -8.54 13.95 -1.17
N ASN A 41 -7.25 14.30 -1.15
CA ASN A 41 -6.40 14.18 -2.32
C ASN A 41 -6.06 12.70 -2.57
N LEU A 42 -6.74 12.10 -3.53
CA LEU A 42 -6.60 10.66 -3.82
C LEU A 42 -5.22 10.29 -4.36
N PHE A 43 -4.50 11.24 -4.97
CA PHE A 43 -3.17 11.05 -5.53
C PHE A 43 -2.05 10.99 -4.47
N GLU A 44 -2.37 11.26 -3.20
CA GLU A 44 -1.45 11.10 -2.07
C GLU A 44 -1.68 9.78 -1.30
N TYR A 45 -2.65 8.97 -1.72
CA TYR A 45 -2.93 7.61 -1.20
C TYR A 45 -3.12 7.47 0.32
N ARG A 46 -3.35 8.58 1.04
CA ARG A 46 -3.54 8.63 2.50
C ARG A 46 -4.68 7.72 3.00
N TRP A 47 -5.71 7.56 2.18
CA TRP A 47 -6.91 6.81 2.49
C TRP A 47 -6.66 5.30 2.66
N LYS A 48 -5.62 4.74 2.02
CA LYS A 48 -5.40 3.28 1.98
C LYS A 48 -5.24 2.68 3.38
N SER A 49 -4.39 3.27 4.21
CA SER A 49 -4.14 2.78 5.58
C SER A 49 -5.35 2.96 6.51
N LEU A 50 -6.09 4.07 6.33
CA LEU A 50 -7.28 4.39 7.11
C LEU A 50 -8.40 3.37 6.85
N LEU A 51 -8.59 2.97 5.59
CA LEU A 51 -9.54 1.93 5.23
C LEU A 51 -9.14 0.55 5.76
N VAL A 52 -7.84 0.23 5.71
CA VAL A 52 -7.31 -1.02 6.28
C VAL A 52 -7.57 -1.08 7.78
N GLU A 53 -7.38 0.04 8.51
CA GLU A 53 -7.69 0.12 9.94
C GLU A 53 -9.17 -0.05 10.23
N GLU A 54 -10.06 0.60 9.46
CA GLU A 54 -11.51 0.43 9.59
C GLU A 54 -11.91 -1.04 9.47
N VAL A 55 -11.45 -1.73 8.42
CA VAL A 55 -11.81 -3.13 8.19
C VAL A 55 -11.20 -4.06 9.24
N LEU A 56 -9.97 -3.80 9.72
CA LEU A 56 -9.34 -4.62 10.77
C LEU A 56 -10.04 -4.55 12.13
N GLN A 57 -10.95 -3.59 12.35
CA GLN A 57 -11.84 -3.63 13.52
C GLN A 57 -12.86 -4.78 13.44
N GLU A 58 -13.23 -5.18 12.22
CA GLU A 58 -14.27 -6.18 11.96
C GLU A 58 -13.70 -7.60 11.77
N VAL A 59 -12.45 -7.71 11.33
CA VAL A 59 -11.81 -8.99 10.98
C VAL A 59 -10.41 -9.15 11.59
N GLU A 60 -9.85 -10.35 11.53
CA GLU A 60 -8.50 -10.61 12.03
C GLU A 60 -7.39 -10.24 11.04
N LYS A 61 -7.70 -10.33 9.74
CA LYS A 61 -6.76 -10.20 8.63
C LYS A 61 -7.44 -9.51 7.46
N VAL A 62 -6.73 -8.61 6.78
CA VAL A 62 -7.17 -7.91 5.58
C VAL A 62 -6.22 -8.23 4.45
N ILE A 63 -6.77 -8.72 3.33
CA ILE A 63 -6.10 -8.77 2.04
C ILE A 63 -6.47 -7.49 1.30
N TRP A 64 -5.48 -6.63 1.07
CA TRP A 64 -5.62 -5.46 0.22
C TRP A 64 -5.18 -5.80 -1.19
N PHE A 65 -5.92 -5.34 -2.19
CA PHE A 65 -5.45 -5.28 -3.55
C PHE A 65 -5.98 -4.04 -4.27
N ASP A 66 -5.15 -3.43 -5.10
CA ASP A 66 -5.53 -2.30 -5.94
C ASP A 66 -6.50 -2.76 -7.04
N ALA A 67 -7.33 -1.84 -7.54
CA ALA A 67 -8.32 -2.14 -8.58
C ALA A 67 -7.70 -2.60 -9.92
N SER A 68 -6.40 -2.39 -10.11
CA SER A 68 -5.62 -2.86 -11.27
C SER A 68 -5.10 -4.29 -11.14
N ILE A 69 -5.27 -4.94 -9.98
CA ILE A 69 -4.84 -6.34 -9.77
C ILE A 69 -5.85 -7.30 -10.37
N ILE A 70 -5.38 -8.18 -11.25
CA ILE A 70 -6.13 -9.31 -11.79
C ILE A 70 -5.56 -10.60 -11.20
N PHE A 71 -6.43 -11.43 -10.64
CA PHE A 71 -6.09 -12.80 -10.29
C PHE A 71 -6.22 -13.69 -11.53
N LYS A 72 -5.21 -14.54 -11.80
CA LYS A 72 -5.26 -15.49 -12.92
C LYS A 72 -6.34 -16.55 -12.69
N SER A 73 -6.62 -17.36 -13.72
CA SER A 73 -7.77 -18.29 -13.83
C SER A 73 -7.97 -19.31 -12.68
N ASN A 74 -7.02 -19.40 -11.75
CA ASN A 74 -7.08 -20.15 -10.49
C ASN A 74 -7.11 -19.21 -9.26
N ALA A 75 -7.92 -18.14 -9.32
CA ALA A 75 -7.95 -17.08 -8.32
C ALA A 75 -8.26 -17.60 -6.90
N ASN A 76 -9.15 -18.59 -6.79
CA ASN A 76 -9.52 -19.17 -5.50
C ASN A 76 -8.35 -19.95 -4.89
N GLU A 77 -7.68 -20.80 -5.66
CA GLU A 77 -6.48 -21.51 -5.22
C GLU A 77 -5.37 -20.51 -4.89
N THR A 78 -5.24 -19.44 -5.67
CA THR A 78 -4.28 -18.35 -5.45
C THR A 78 -4.51 -17.64 -4.12
N ILE A 79 -5.75 -17.24 -3.83
CA ILE A 79 -6.12 -16.57 -2.58
C ILE A 79 -5.96 -17.55 -1.41
N MET A 80 -6.38 -18.80 -1.56
CA MET A 80 -6.23 -19.83 -0.52
C MET A 80 -4.76 -20.16 -0.26
N GLU A 81 -3.91 -20.22 -1.28
CA GLU A 81 -2.47 -20.37 -1.12
C GLU A 81 -1.84 -19.17 -0.41
N ILE A 82 -2.25 -17.94 -0.77
CA ILE A 82 -1.83 -16.72 -0.07
C ILE A 82 -2.20 -16.86 1.41
N VAL A 83 -3.43 -17.21 1.73
CA VAL A 83 -3.94 -17.39 3.10
C VAL A 83 -3.25 -18.54 3.86
N GLN A 84 -3.03 -19.69 3.24
CA GLN A 84 -2.37 -20.83 3.89
C GLN A 84 -0.87 -20.57 4.14
N LYS A 85 -0.18 -19.95 3.18
CA LYS A 85 1.23 -19.52 3.35
C LYS A 85 1.37 -18.40 4.38
N MET A 86 0.28 -17.69 4.70
CA MET A 86 0.24 -16.72 5.81
C MET A 86 0.21 -17.40 7.18
N ASP A 87 -0.63 -18.42 7.39
CA ASP A 87 -0.80 -19.04 8.71
C ASP A 87 0.44 -19.78 9.21
N THR A 88 1.29 -20.22 8.29
CA THR A 88 2.53 -20.94 8.63
C THR A 88 3.72 -20.00 8.87
N LYS A 89 3.68 -18.75 8.41
CA LYS A 89 4.82 -17.80 8.46
C LYS A 89 4.40 -16.33 8.41
N PHE A 90 3.59 -15.83 9.35
CA PHE A 90 3.45 -14.38 9.49
C PHE A 90 4.82 -13.78 9.84
N SER A 91 5.26 -12.78 9.06
CA SER A 91 6.46 -12.01 9.41
C SER A 91 6.31 -11.49 10.84
N LYS A 92 7.43 -11.28 11.54
CA LYS A 92 7.48 -10.64 12.87
C LYS A 92 6.58 -9.40 12.99
N CYS A 93 6.27 -8.77 11.87
CA CYS A 93 5.61 -7.48 11.74
C CYS A 93 4.14 -7.58 11.33
N GLY A 94 3.60 -8.79 11.16
CA GLY A 94 2.18 -9.01 10.90
C GLY A 94 1.65 -8.50 9.56
N ILE A 95 2.54 -8.20 8.60
CA ILE A 95 2.24 -7.75 7.23
C ILE A 95 3.14 -8.48 6.21
N ARG A 96 2.65 -8.70 4.99
CA ARG A 96 3.41 -9.25 3.85
C ARG A 96 2.89 -8.65 2.53
N ASP A 97 3.79 -8.26 1.66
CA ASP A 97 3.52 -7.72 0.32
C ASP A 97 3.86 -8.78 -0.75
N PHE A 98 3.22 -8.68 -1.92
CA PHE A 98 3.34 -9.67 -3.00
C PHE A 98 3.91 -9.10 -4.30
N GLY A 99 4.52 -7.91 -4.27
CA GLY A 99 5.19 -7.29 -5.41
C GLY A 99 6.42 -6.46 -5.02
N GLU A 100 7.34 -6.30 -5.96
CA GLU A 100 8.36 -5.26 -5.89
C GLU A 100 8.21 -4.27 -7.04
N SER A 101 8.67 -3.05 -6.83
CA SER A 101 8.53 -1.95 -7.81
C SER A 101 9.61 -1.92 -8.89
N GLY A 102 10.68 -2.71 -8.72
CA GLY A 102 11.85 -2.70 -9.59
C GLY A 102 12.70 -1.42 -9.49
N HIS A 103 12.63 -0.70 -8.37
CA HIS A 103 13.51 0.41 -8.03
C HIS A 103 13.75 0.49 -6.52
N SER A 104 14.79 1.21 -6.09
CA SER A 104 15.11 1.37 -4.65
C SER A 104 14.05 2.20 -3.91
N ILE A 105 14.05 2.12 -2.58
CA ILE A 105 13.25 3.01 -1.71
C ILE A 105 13.69 4.46 -1.96
N LEU A 106 14.99 4.72 -2.03
CA LEU A 106 15.54 6.06 -2.25
C LEU A 106 15.04 6.69 -3.56
N PHE A 107 14.92 5.90 -4.64
CA PHE A 107 14.54 6.43 -5.95
C PHE A 107 13.19 7.17 -5.94
N ALA A 108 12.22 6.70 -5.15
CA ALA A 108 10.85 7.22 -5.20
C ALA A 108 10.29 7.59 -3.83
N THR A 109 11.16 8.00 -2.90
CA THR A 109 10.78 8.50 -1.57
C THR A 109 11.30 9.91 -1.37
N HIS A 110 10.41 10.84 -1.06
CA HIS A 110 10.81 12.21 -0.75
C HIS A 110 11.76 12.27 0.47
N PRO A 111 12.86 13.05 0.43
CA PRO A 111 13.86 13.09 1.52
C PRO A 111 13.27 13.40 2.90
N LYS A 112 12.26 14.29 2.98
CA LYS A 112 11.55 14.60 4.24
C LYS A 112 10.85 13.38 4.86
N MET A 113 10.37 12.41 4.07
CA MET A 113 9.79 11.17 4.64
C MET A 113 10.88 10.27 5.22
N LEU A 114 12.03 10.16 4.55
CA LEU A 114 13.19 9.44 5.09
C LEU A 114 13.63 10.05 6.42
N GLN A 115 13.70 11.38 6.50
CA GLN A 115 13.99 12.12 7.74
C GLN A 115 12.92 11.85 8.82
N TYR A 116 11.63 11.93 8.48
CA TYR A 116 10.54 11.68 9.43
C TYR A 116 10.65 10.30 10.09
N PHE A 117 11.05 9.28 9.33
CA PHE A 117 11.23 7.92 9.84
C PHE A 117 12.65 7.59 10.31
N ASN A 118 13.59 8.54 10.30
CA ASN A 118 15.01 8.31 10.59
C ASN A 118 15.64 7.20 9.73
N MET A 119 15.28 7.13 8.45
CA MET A 119 15.89 6.22 7.48
C MET A 119 17.06 6.89 6.77
N SER A 120 18.24 6.26 6.79
CA SER A 120 19.39 6.76 6.03
C SER A 120 19.18 6.55 4.53
N GLU A 121 19.72 7.48 3.72
CA GLU A 121 19.70 7.35 2.27
C GLU A 121 20.43 6.09 1.80
N GLU A 122 21.51 5.69 2.47
CA GLU A 122 22.25 4.46 2.15
C GLU A 122 21.37 3.22 2.32
N THR A 123 20.64 3.12 3.45
CA THR A 123 19.71 2.01 3.66
C THR A 123 18.58 2.04 2.63
N ALA A 124 18.00 3.21 2.35
CA ALA A 124 16.95 3.36 1.35
C ALA A 124 17.45 3.04 -0.09
N LYS A 125 18.71 3.34 -0.39
CA LYS A 125 19.35 3.05 -1.68
C LYS A 125 19.56 1.55 -1.89
N ASN A 126 19.97 0.83 -0.85
CA ASN A 126 20.33 -0.58 -0.91
C ASN A 126 19.15 -1.55 -0.80
N ASN A 127 17.93 -1.03 -0.66
CA ASN A 127 16.72 -1.83 -0.54
C ASN A 127 15.71 -1.49 -1.63
N ILE A 128 15.11 -2.52 -2.23
CA ILE A 128 14.08 -2.37 -3.26
C ILE A 128 12.75 -2.02 -2.61
N MET A 129 12.05 -1.04 -3.17
CA MET A 129 10.72 -0.64 -2.71
C MET A 129 9.70 -1.71 -3.08
N ILE A 130 8.81 -2.06 -2.14
CA ILE A 130 7.69 -2.99 -2.39
C ILE A 130 6.70 -2.37 -3.39
N ALA A 131 5.81 -3.17 -3.98
CA ALA A 131 4.81 -2.65 -4.91
C ALA A 131 3.61 -1.97 -4.21
N GLY A 132 3.18 -2.45 -3.04
CA GLY A 132 2.10 -1.83 -2.26
C GLY A 132 0.68 -2.02 -2.84
N GLY A 133 0.58 -2.72 -3.97
CA GLY A 133 -0.68 -2.97 -4.68
C GLY A 133 -1.36 -4.30 -4.31
N LEU A 134 -0.67 -5.23 -3.65
CA LEU A 134 -1.25 -6.45 -3.09
C LEU A 134 -0.50 -6.80 -1.80
N PHE A 135 -1.18 -6.75 -0.67
CA PHE A 135 -0.61 -7.14 0.61
C PHE A 135 -1.64 -7.76 1.54
N ILE A 136 -1.15 -8.48 2.53
CA ILE A 136 -1.92 -8.98 3.67
C ILE A 136 -1.42 -8.29 4.93
N ILE A 137 -2.34 -7.86 5.78
CA ILE A 137 -2.05 -7.38 7.13
C ILE A 137 -2.99 -8.01 8.15
N SER A 138 -2.47 -8.35 9.32
CA SER A 138 -3.23 -8.89 10.45
C SER A 138 -3.18 -7.93 11.64
N ARG A 139 -3.94 -8.23 12.70
CA ARG A 139 -3.84 -7.50 13.98
C ARG A 139 -2.42 -7.47 14.58
N LYS A 140 -1.56 -8.45 14.26
CA LYS A 140 -0.13 -8.42 14.65
C LYS A 140 0.65 -7.28 13.99
N GLY A 141 0.16 -6.77 12.85
CA GLY A 141 0.73 -5.62 12.14
C GLY A 141 0.20 -4.26 12.60
N SER A 142 -0.54 -4.22 13.72
CA SER A 142 -1.10 -2.98 14.28
C SER A 142 -0.05 -1.90 14.52
N ASN A 143 1.17 -2.22 14.95
CA ASN A 143 2.24 -1.23 15.12
C ASN A 143 2.65 -0.58 13.78
N ILE A 144 2.73 -1.36 12.69
CA ILE A 144 2.99 -0.80 11.36
C ILE A 144 1.79 0.06 10.92
N LEU A 145 0.57 -0.45 11.10
CA LEU A 145 -0.64 0.26 10.70
C LEU A 145 -0.81 1.60 11.43
N GLN A 146 -0.56 1.64 12.74
CA GLN A 146 -0.62 2.85 13.55
C GLN A 146 0.39 3.91 13.07
N LYS A 147 1.63 3.50 12.77
CA LYS A 147 2.65 4.40 12.21
C LYS A 147 2.28 4.89 10.81
N TRP A 148 1.70 4.00 9.99
CA TRP A 148 1.22 4.35 8.65
C TRP A 148 0.07 5.36 8.73
N ASN A 149 -0.92 5.14 9.60
CA ASN A 149 -2.01 6.07 9.85
C ASN A 149 -1.53 7.42 10.37
N LYS A 150 -0.58 7.41 11.33
CA LYS A 150 0.04 8.66 11.81
C LYS A 150 0.69 9.43 10.66
N CYS A 151 1.40 8.76 9.76
CA CYS A 151 1.98 9.40 8.58
C CYS A 151 0.90 9.89 7.60
N ALA A 152 -0.14 9.09 7.33
CA ALA A 152 -1.24 9.46 6.46
C ALA A 152 -2.00 10.71 6.93
N LEU A 153 -2.07 10.92 8.25
CA LEU A 153 -2.68 12.08 8.88
C LEU A 153 -1.69 13.24 9.14
N GLU A 154 -0.40 13.06 8.83
CA GLU A 154 0.63 14.08 8.94
C GLU A 154 0.99 14.59 7.54
N LYS A 155 0.85 15.91 7.31
CA LYS A 155 1.02 16.47 5.97
C LYS A 155 2.46 16.30 5.50
N GLU A 156 3.42 16.69 6.35
CA GLU A 156 4.86 16.66 6.03
C GLU A 156 5.44 15.25 6.01
N CYS A 157 4.74 14.25 6.56
CA CYS A 157 5.15 12.86 6.45
C CYS A 157 4.72 12.26 5.11
N MET A 158 3.42 12.20 4.82
CA MET A 158 2.93 11.46 3.65
C MET A 158 3.18 12.21 2.35
N ALA A 159 2.92 13.53 2.30
CA ALA A 159 3.08 14.35 1.10
C ALA A 159 3.72 15.70 1.46
N PRO A 160 4.99 15.69 1.91
CA PRO A 160 5.75 16.92 2.10
C PRO A 160 5.72 17.80 0.84
N GLU A 161 5.82 19.11 1.04
CA GLU A 161 5.87 20.08 -0.05
C GLU A 161 6.94 19.71 -1.09
N GLY A 162 6.57 19.76 -2.37
CA GLY A 162 7.40 19.29 -3.50
C GLY A 162 7.22 17.81 -3.87
N SER A 163 6.31 17.08 -3.21
CA SER A 163 5.99 15.70 -3.58
C SER A 163 5.30 15.62 -4.95
N GLU A 164 5.95 14.93 -5.89
CA GLU A 164 5.43 14.66 -7.23
C GLU A 164 5.19 13.17 -7.44
N LEU A 165 4.04 12.80 -8.00
CA LEU A 165 3.72 11.37 -8.22
C LEU A 165 4.60 10.76 -9.32
N TYR A 166 4.89 11.52 -10.37
CA TYR A 166 5.59 11.04 -11.56
C TYR A 166 7.08 11.39 -11.48
N CYS A 167 7.93 10.38 -11.70
CA CYS A 167 9.38 10.55 -11.69
C CYS A 167 9.85 11.26 -12.96
N THR A 168 10.62 12.33 -12.78
CA THR A 168 11.13 13.17 -13.86
C THR A 168 12.56 12.83 -14.26
N CYS A 169 13.27 12.02 -13.46
CA CYS A 169 14.63 11.58 -13.76
C CYS A 169 14.69 10.07 -14.07
N GLY A 170 14.63 9.72 -15.36
CA GLY A 170 14.72 8.32 -15.80
C GLY A 170 16.09 7.68 -15.49
N GLU A 171 17.18 8.40 -15.75
CA GLU A 171 18.54 7.90 -15.49
C GLU A 171 18.84 7.69 -13.99
N CYS A 172 18.09 8.35 -13.11
CA CYS A 172 18.25 8.20 -11.67
C CYS A 172 17.91 6.79 -11.20
N ARG A 173 17.04 6.08 -11.93
CA ARG A 173 16.62 4.71 -11.60
C ARG A 173 17.78 3.73 -11.65
N THR A 174 18.56 3.75 -12.73
CA THR A 174 19.71 2.84 -12.90
C THR A 174 20.86 3.21 -11.96
N LYS A 175 20.95 4.48 -11.56
CA LYS A 175 21.96 5.00 -10.62
C LYS A 175 21.55 4.84 -9.14
N ASN A 176 20.32 4.38 -8.86
CA ASN A 176 19.72 4.31 -7.52
C ASN A 176 19.87 5.62 -6.73
N ILE A 177 19.59 6.75 -7.38
CA ILE A 177 19.53 8.08 -6.75
C ILE A 177 18.09 8.58 -6.76
N TYR A 178 17.79 9.61 -5.98
CA TYR A 178 16.44 10.19 -5.90
C TYR A 178 15.91 10.62 -7.28
N GLY A 179 14.72 10.14 -7.65
CA GLY A 179 14.10 10.30 -8.97
C GLY A 179 13.21 11.52 -9.13
N ASN A 180 13.22 12.44 -8.16
CA ASN A 180 12.33 13.61 -8.10
C ASN A 180 10.85 13.25 -8.16
N CYS A 181 10.47 12.19 -7.44
CA CYS A 181 9.10 11.74 -7.25
C CYS A 181 8.90 11.15 -5.87
N HIS A 182 7.65 10.83 -5.55
CA HIS A 182 7.25 10.29 -4.26
C HIS A 182 6.09 9.30 -4.43
N ARG A 183 6.26 8.08 -3.94
CA ARG A 183 5.27 6.99 -4.04
C ARG A 183 4.45 6.80 -2.76
N PHE A 184 4.34 7.85 -1.95
CA PHE A 184 3.39 7.97 -0.83
C PHE A 184 3.28 6.71 0.05
N ASP A 185 2.15 6.00 -0.02
CA ASP A 185 1.86 4.80 0.75
C ASP A 185 2.86 3.66 0.52
N GLN A 186 3.28 3.47 -0.73
CA GLN A 186 4.28 2.47 -1.12
C GLN A 186 5.63 2.74 -0.42
N ALA A 187 6.01 4.01 -0.29
CA ALA A 187 7.23 4.42 0.42
C ALA A 187 7.11 4.20 1.93
N VAL A 188 5.98 4.63 2.55
CA VAL A 188 5.73 4.41 3.98
C VAL A 188 5.78 2.92 4.33
N LEU A 189 5.07 2.09 3.57
CA LEU A 189 5.05 0.65 3.80
C LEU A 189 6.43 0.03 3.67
N SER A 190 7.22 0.41 2.65
CA SER A 190 8.59 -0.10 2.46
C SER A 190 9.49 0.26 3.64
N ILE A 191 9.41 1.50 4.13
CA ILE A 191 10.19 1.96 5.28
C ILE A 191 9.81 1.17 6.54
N LEU A 192 8.51 1.10 6.86
CA LEU A 192 8.03 0.49 8.10
C LEU A 192 8.26 -1.01 8.15
N THR A 193 8.12 -1.69 7.01
CA THR A 193 8.42 -3.13 6.90
C THR A 193 9.91 -3.39 7.06
N LEU A 194 10.77 -2.63 6.38
CA LEU A 194 12.23 -2.76 6.49
C LEU A 194 12.71 -2.53 7.93
N GLN A 195 12.22 -1.49 8.61
CA GLN A 195 12.53 -1.20 10.02
C GLN A 195 12.16 -2.35 10.96
N CYS A 196 11.25 -3.23 10.55
CA CYS A 196 10.78 -4.31 11.39
C CYS A 196 11.53 -5.66 11.19
N SER A 197 12.12 -5.96 10.01
CA SER A 197 12.88 -7.21 9.78
C SER A 197 14.29 -7.07 9.18
N SER A 198 14.86 -5.86 9.03
CA SER A 198 16.21 -5.64 8.46
C SER A 198 16.44 -6.16 7.02
N ASN A 199 15.51 -6.94 6.46
CA ASN A 199 15.55 -7.50 5.10
C ASN A 199 14.14 -7.52 4.50
N LEU A 200 13.94 -6.76 3.41
CA LEU A 200 12.65 -6.71 2.73
C LEU A 200 12.24 -8.01 2.03
N LYS A 201 13.21 -8.88 1.71
CA LYS A 201 12.93 -10.19 1.10
C LYS A 201 12.13 -11.11 2.03
N ASP A 202 12.12 -10.83 3.34
CA ASP A 202 11.31 -11.58 4.31
C ASP A 202 9.81 -11.21 4.22
N PHE A 203 9.50 -10.08 3.57
CA PHE A 203 8.15 -9.52 3.43
C PHE A 203 7.60 -9.59 2.02
N TYR A 204 8.45 -9.75 1.01
CA TYR A 204 8.03 -9.87 -0.37
C TYR A 204 7.95 -11.35 -0.77
N GLN A 205 6.81 -11.76 -1.32
CA GLN A 205 6.69 -13.03 -2.00
C GLN A 205 6.26 -12.80 -3.46
N PRO A 206 7.08 -13.16 -4.46
CA PRO A 206 6.67 -13.12 -5.85
C PRO A 206 5.40 -13.95 -6.03
N SER A 207 4.33 -13.32 -6.50
CA SER A 207 3.12 -14.03 -6.91
C SER A 207 3.13 -14.19 -8.43
N THR A 208 3.43 -15.40 -8.91
CA THR A 208 3.26 -15.75 -10.35
C THR A 208 1.78 -15.80 -10.77
N LEU A 209 0.88 -15.67 -9.80
CA LEU A 209 -0.55 -15.93 -9.89
C LEU A 209 -1.40 -14.65 -10.10
N ILE A 210 -0.75 -13.49 -10.18
CA ILE A 210 -1.39 -12.20 -10.44
C ILE A 210 -0.83 -11.55 -11.72
N SER A 211 -1.59 -10.63 -12.30
CA SER A 211 -1.15 -9.70 -13.33
C SER A 211 -1.69 -8.30 -13.02
N THR A 212 -0.98 -7.27 -13.47
CA THR A 212 -1.42 -5.89 -13.41
C THR A 212 -1.85 -5.42 -14.80
N TYR A 213 -2.84 -4.53 -14.87
CA TYR A 213 -3.10 -3.72 -16.06
C TYR A 213 -2.00 -2.68 -16.30
#